data_AF-A0A251U1V0-F1
#
_entry.id   AF-A0A251U1V0-F1
#
_cell.length_a   1.000
_cell.length_b   1.000
_cell.length_c   1.000
_cell.angle_alpha   90.00
_cell.angle_beta   90.00
_cell.angle_gamma   90.00
#
_symmetry.space_group_name_H-M   'P 1'
#
loop_
_entity.id
_entity.type
_entity.pdbx_description
1 polymer ?
#
loop_
_entity_poly.entity_id
_entity_poly.type
_entity_poly.pdbx_seq_one_letter_code
_entity_poly.pdbx_strand_id
1 'polypeptide(L)'
;MSIECRRLDKLKEAITKSENVHATLSYCTDVSHAFVNRREYRREVLLLLVKVYQDLASPDYLNICQCLMFLDQPDGVASILEKLLRSENKDDAMMAFQVAFDLIENEHQAFLLSVRDQLSSPKLKPETPAVTERNPSVSEDTQMADETQPLIATEVTVPESDDPTEVTYAERLTKLKGILSSETSI
;
A
#
# COMPACT_ATOMS: atom_id res chain seq x y z
N MET A 1 10.30 27.87 15.68
CA MET A 1 10.83 28.97 14.86
C MET A 1 11.11 28.66 13.37
N SER A 2 11.68 27.53 12.93
CA SER A 2 11.89 27.34 11.47
C SER A 2 10.59 27.07 10.67
N ILE A 3 9.69 26.28 11.24
CA ILE A 3 8.38 25.96 10.63
C ILE A 3 7.49 27.20 10.55
N GLU A 4 7.52 28.07 11.56
CA GLU A 4 6.76 29.34 11.60
C GLU A 4 7.27 30.37 10.59
N CYS A 5 8.58 30.34 10.28
CA CYS A 5 9.22 31.30 9.37
C CYS A 5 9.22 30.87 7.89
N ARG A 6 8.56 29.76 7.53
CA ARG A 6 8.54 29.23 6.14
C ARG A 6 9.90 28.94 5.52
N ARG A 7 10.93 28.71 6.35
CA ARG A 7 12.28 28.42 5.86
C ARG A 7 12.50 26.91 5.82
N LEU A 8 12.03 26.29 4.75
CA LEU A 8 12.21 24.86 4.48
C LEU A 8 13.69 24.46 4.43
N ASP A 9 14.56 25.34 3.91
CA ASP A 9 16.00 25.08 3.84
C ASP A 9 16.63 24.94 5.24
N LYS A 10 16.22 25.81 6.17
CA LYS A 10 16.68 25.76 7.56
C LYS A 10 16.11 24.58 8.32
N LEU A 11 14.90 24.14 7.96
CA LEU A 11 14.30 22.94 8.53
C LEU A 11 15.09 21.70 8.11
N LYS A 12 15.40 21.56 6.81
CA LYS A 12 16.24 20.47 6.31
C LYS A 12 17.61 20.49 6.98
N GLU A 13 18.26 21.66 7.04
CA GLU A 13 19.57 21.81 7.67
C GLU A 13 19.55 21.43 9.17
N ALA A 14 18.50 21.84 9.91
CA ALA A 14 18.35 21.49 11.32
C ALA A 14 18.14 19.99 11.53
N ILE A 15 17.37 19.33 10.65
CA ILE A 15 17.15 17.87 10.71
C ILE A 15 18.47 17.13 10.44
N THR A 16 19.19 17.49 9.36
CA THR A 16 20.44 16.82 8.99
C THR A 16 21.57 17.07 10.00
N LYS A 17 21.57 18.20 10.70
CA LYS A 17 22.55 18.51 11.76
C LYS A 17 22.17 17.95 13.14
N SER A 18 20.98 17.39 13.31
CA SER A 18 20.54 16.87 14.60
C SER A 18 21.29 15.57 14.96
N GLU A 19 21.57 15.39 16.25
CA GLU A 19 22.18 14.15 16.76
C GLU A 19 21.23 12.95 16.65
N ASN A 20 19.92 13.21 16.61
CA ASN A 20 18.89 12.20 16.44
C ASN A 20 17.90 12.60 15.32
N VAL A 21 18.22 12.17 14.11
CA VAL A 21 17.47 12.53 12.90
C VAL A 21 16.04 11.97 12.94
N HIS A 22 15.85 10.73 13.40
CA HIS A 22 14.53 10.09 13.49
C HIS A 22 13.60 10.82 14.47
N ALA A 23 14.08 11.13 15.69
CA ALA A 23 13.29 11.86 16.67
C ALA A 23 12.94 13.28 16.20
N THR A 24 13.90 13.95 15.55
CA THR A 24 13.68 15.30 15.01
C THR A 24 12.67 15.29 13.87
N LEU A 25 12.70 14.28 13.01
CA LEU A 25 11.74 14.11 11.92
C LEU A 25 10.31 13.87 12.45
N SER A 26 10.14 12.94 13.39
CA SER A 26 8.84 12.68 14.02
C SER A 26 8.28 13.94 14.69
N TYR A 27 9.11 14.66 15.45
CA TYR A 27 8.71 15.94 16.03
C TYR A 27 8.31 16.98 14.97
N CYS A 28 9.02 17.04 13.84
CA CYS A 28 8.66 17.94 12.74
C CYS A 28 7.33 17.56 12.10
N THR A 29 7.03 16.27 11.96
CA THR A 29 5.74 15.77 11.48
C THR A 29 4.61 16.22 12.42
N ASP A 30 4.73 15.97 13.71
CA ASP A 30 3.73 16.36 14.72
C ASP A 30 3.48 17.87 14.74
N VAL A 31 4.56 18.66 14.74
CA VAL A 31 4.46 20.13 14.71
C VAL A 31 3.84 20.61 13.40
N SER A 32 4.09 19.92 12.28
CA SER A 32 3.46 20.25 10.99
C SER A 32 1.96 20.01 11.01
N HIS A 33 1.50 18.95 11.70
CA HIS A 33 0.07 18.68 11.87
C HIS A 33 -0.59 19.66 12.84
N ALA A 34 0.07 19.99 13.95
CA ALA A 34 -0.50 20.82 15.01
C ALA A 34 -0.49 22.32 14.72
N PHE A 35 0.53 22.85 14.03
CA PHE A 35 0.77 24.29 13.94
C PHE A 35 0.69 24.86 12.51
N VAL A 36 0.66 24.03 11.47
CA VAL A 36 0.58 24.52 10.09
C VAL A 36 -0.87 24.63 9.63
N ASN A 37 -1.44 25.82 9.85
CA ASN A 37 -2.82 26.14 9.46
C ASN A 37 -3.05 26.21 7.94
N ARG A 38 -1.99 26.41 7.13
CA ARG A 38 -2.11 26.50 5.67
C ARG A 38 -1.87 25.15 5.00
N ARG A 39 -2.89 24.62 4.33
CA ARG A 39 -2.85 23.33 3.63
C ARG A 39 -1.68 23.21 2.63
N GLU A 40 -1.42 24.24 1.85
CA GLU A 40 -0.32 24.27 0.86
C GLU A 40 1.05 24.14 1.53
N TYR A 41 1.30 24.95 2.56
CA TYR A 41 2.57 24.93 3.27
C TYR A 41 2.76 23.63 4.06
N ARG A 42 1.68 23.06 4.64
CA ARG A 42 1.74 21.73 5.27
C ARG A 42 2.14 20.66 4.26
N ARG A 43 1.60 20.73 3.05
CA ARG A 43 1.94 19.82 1.95
C ARG A 43 3.42 19.93 1.57
N GLU A 44 3.94 21.15 1.44
CA GLU A 44 5.37 21.37 1.14
C GLU A 44 6.30 20.80 2.23
N VAL A 45 5.94 20.98 3.50
CA VAL A 45 6.70 20.43 4.62
C VAL A 45 6.67 18.90 4.60
N LEU A 46 5.50 18.28 4.44
CA LEU A 46 5.39 16.81 4.36
C LEU A 46 6.17 16.23 3.16
N LEU A 47 6.13 16.89 2.00
CA LEU A 47 6.94 16.48 0.84
C LEU A 47 8.45 16.58 1.11
N LEU A 48 8.88 17.60 1.86
CA LEU A 48 10.28 17.71 2.30
C LEU A 48 10.64 16.58 3.28
N LEU A 49 9.78 16.30 4.25
CA LEU A 49 10.00 15.24 5.24
C LEU A 49 10.12 13.87 4.55
N VAL A 50 9.23 13.55 3.61
CA VAL A 50 9.31 12.31 2.80
C VAL A 50 10.66 12.18 2.11
N LYS A 51 11.16 13.26 1.49
CA LYS A 51 12.49 13.24 0.86
C LYS A 51 13.60 12.99 1.86
N VAL A 52 13.55 13.65 3.02
CA VAL A 52 14.58 13.46 4.05
C VAL A 52 14.55 12.03 4.61
N TYR A 53 13.37 11.46 4.84
CA TYR A 53 13.24 10.06 5.26
C TYR A 53 13.79 9.07 4.22
N GLN A 54 13.60 9.33 2.92
CA GLN A 54 14.14 8.51 1.84
C GLN A 54 15.66 8.64 1.67
N ASP A 55 16.23 9.81 1.99
CA ASP A 55 17.66 10.09 1.94
C ASP A 55 18.44 9.44 3.10
N LEU A 56 17.76 8.90 4.12
CA LEU A 56 18.40 8.21 5.25
C LEU A 56 19.03 6.87 4.81
N ALA A 57 20.13 6.49 5.47
CA ALA A 57 20.77 5.19 5.25
C ALA A 57 19.82 4.01 5.51
N SER A 58 18.88 4.17 6.44
CA SER A 58 17.79 3.25 6.72
C SER A 58 16.45 3.99 6.59
N PRO A 59 15.70 3.81 5.50
CA PRO A 59 14.42 4.47 5.30
C PRO A 59 13.39 4.02 6.34
N ASP A 60 12.70 4.99 6.92
CA ASP A 60 11.59 4.74 7.85
C ASP A 60 10.27 4.64 7.05
N TYR A 61 9.99 3.44 6.55
CA TYR A 61 8.86 3.22 5.64
C TYR A 61 7.50 3.54 6.28
N LEU A 62 7.36 3.35 7.59
CA LEU A 62 6.13 3.68 8.30
C LEU A 62 5.86 5.19 8.27
N ASN A 63 6.83 5.99 8.70
CA ASN A 63 6.69 7.45 8.71
C ASN A 63 6.55 8.04 7.29
N ILE A 64 7.23 7.44 6.30
CA ILE A 64 7.06 7.83 4.89
C ILE A 64 5.62 7.57 4.42
N CYS A 65 5.09 6.37 4.65
CA CYS A 65 3.75 6.01 4.22
C CYS A 65 2.67 6.83 4.94
N GLN A 66 2.83 7.13 6.23
CA GLN A 66 1.95 8.05 6.96
C GLN A 66 1.98 9.46 6.35
N CYS A 67 3.17 10.00 6.06
CA CYS A 67 3.28 11.30 5.39
C CYS A 67 2.58 11.30 4.03
N LEU A 68 2.73 10.24 3.23
CA LEU A 68 2.08 10.10 1.94
C LEU A 68 0.56 9.96 2.05
N MET A 69 0.04 9.30 3.09
CA MET A 69 -1.38 9.26 3.38
C MET A 69 -1.92 10.66 3.67
N PHE A 70 -1.23 11.45 4.49
CA PHE A 70 -1.63 12.84 4.75
C PHE A 70 -1.54 13.75 3.52
N LEU A 71 -0.67 13.41 2.58
CA LEU A 71 -0.54 14.08 1.28
C LEU A 71 -1.58 13.60 0.25
N ASP A 72 -2.38 12.59 0.59
CA ASP A 72 -3.34 11.91 -0.31
C ASP A 72 -2.65 11.39 -1.59
N GLN A 73 -1.47 10.76 -1.40
CA GLN A 73 -0.65 10.20 -2.48
C GLN A 73 -0.58 8.67 -2.38
N PRO A 74 -1.62 7.94 -2.82
CA PRO A 74 -1.62 6.48 -2.79
C PRO A 74 -0.51 5.87 -3.66
N ASP A 75 -0.13 6.53 -4.77
CA ASP A 75 0.88 6.05 -5.71
C ASP A 75 2.24 5.83 -5.04
N GLY A 76 2.62 6.74 -4.15
CA GLY A 76 3.88 6.66 -3.43
C GLY A 76 3.91 5.49 -2.45
N VAL A 77 2.78 5.25 -1.75
CA VAL A 77 2.65 4.13 -0.80
C VAL A 77 2.66 2.81 -1.54
N ALA A 78 1.91 2.70 -2.65
CA ALA A 78 1.87 1.52 -3.48
C ALA A 78 3.28 1.17 -4.02
N SER A 79 4.03 2.17 -4.51
CA SER A 79 5.40 1.96 -5.00
C SER A 79 6.36 1.45 -3.92
N ILE A 80 6.25 1.97 -2.69
CA ILE A 80 7.06 1.52 -1.55
C ILE A 80 6.71 0.08 -1.18
N LEU A 81 5.42 -0.22 -1.01
CA LEU A 81 4.95 -1.57 -0.67
C LEU A 81 5.33 -2.57 -1.77
N GLU A 82 5.19 -2.20 -3.05
CA GLU A 82 5.61 -3.05 -4.16
C GLU A 82 7.12 -3.33 -4.13
N LYS A 83 7.95 -2.31 -3.90
CA LYS A 83 9.41 -2.46 -3.76
C LYS A 83 9.77 -3.43 -2.63
N LEU A 84 9.12 -3.32 -1.49
CA LEU A 84 9.36 -4.17 -0.33
C LEU A 84 8.90 -5.61 -0.57
N LEU A 85 7.73 -5.81 -1.19
CA LEU A 85 7.19 -7.13 -1.49
C LEU A 85 8.00 -7.91 -2.52
N ARG A 86 8.58 -7.20 -3.51
CA ARG A 86 9.46 -7.77 -4.55
C ARG A 86 10.88 -8.04 -4.07
N SER A 87 11.25 -7.57 -2.88
CA SER A 87 12.57 -7.87 -2.31
C SER A 87 12.69 -9.37 -1.99
N GLU A 88 13.87 -9.93 -2.27
CA GLU A 88 14.21 -11.31 -1.87
C GLU A 88 14.30 -11.44 -0.34
N ASN A 89 14.58 -10.33 0.35
CA ASN A 89 14.69 -10.31 1.80
C ASN A 89 13.32 -10.51 2.47
N LYS A 90 13.23 -11.47 3.39
CA LYS A 90 12.01 -11.72 4.18
C LYS A 90 11.68 -10.58 5.12
N ASP A 91 12.69 -9.86 5.62
CA ASP A 91 12.49 -8.75 6.54
C ASP A 91 11.81 -7.56 5.84
N ASP A 92 12.14 -7.31 4.57
CA ASP A 92 11.50 -6.26 3.77
C ASP A 92 10.02 -6.59 3.51
N ALA A 93 9.72 -7.85 3.19
CA ALA A 93 8.34 -8.30 3.03
C ALA A 93 7.55 -8.20 4.35
N MET A 94 8.17 -8.55 5.48
CA MET A 94 7.58 -8.37 6.81
C MET A 94 7.31 -6.89 7.10
N MET A 95 8.25 -6.01 6.77
CA MET A 95 8.09 -4.56 6.90
C MET A 95 6.90 -4.05 6.08
N ALA A 96 6.68 -4.56 4.86
CA ALA A 96 5.51 -4.21 4.05
C ALA A 96 4.18 -4.58 4.75
N PHE A 97 4.12 -5.77 5.36
CA PHE A 97 2.93 -6.19 6.11
C PHE A 97 2.70 -5.35 7.36
N GLN A 98 3.76 -5.04 8.12
CA GLN A 98 3.67 -4.17 9.30
C GLN A 98 3.11 -2.81 8.92
N VAL A 99 3.70 -2.17 7.90
CA VAL A 99 3.20 -0.89 7.39
C VAL A 99 1.73 -1.03 6.96
N ALA A 100 1.35 -2.10 6.25
CA ALA A 100 -0.05 -2.27 5.84
C ALA A 100 -1.01 -2.39 7.03
N PHE A 101 -0.64 -3.09 8.10
CA PHE A 101 -1.43 -3.15 9.33
C PHE A 101 -1.55 -1.77 10.00
N ASP A 102 -0.45 -1.05 10.15
CA ASP A 102 -0.45 0.30 10.73
C ASP A 102 -1.31 1.28 9.90
N LEU A 103 -1.31 1.14 8.57
CA LEU A 103 -2.13 1.97 7.68
C LEU A 103 -3.64 1.69 7.86
N ILE A 104 -4.04 0.47 8.23
CA ILE A 104 -5.46 0.12 8.49
C ILE A 104 -5.96 0.74 9.77
N GLU A 105 -5.12 0.85 10.80
CA GLU A 105 -5.48 1.51 12.06
C GLU A 105 -5.88 2.99 11.88
N ASN A 106 -5.50 3.61 10.75
CA ASN A 106 -5.90 4.97 10.40
C ASN A 106 -7.32 5.08 9.81
N GLU A 107 -8.05 3.97 9.63
CA GLU A 107 -9.44 3.89 9.16
C GLU A 107 -9.76 4.61 7.82
N HIS A 108 -8.74 4.89 7.00
CA HIS A 108 -8.90 5.63 5.75
C HIS A 108 -9.20 4.70 4.55
N GLN A 109 -10.31 3.97 4.58
CA GLN A 109 -10.59 2.87 3.63
C GLN A 109 -10.49 3.26 2.14
N ALA A 110 -10.98 4.43 1.74
CA ALA A 110 -10.91 4.88 0.34
C ALA A 110 -9.46 5.02 -0.18
N PHE A 111 -8.55 5.44 0.72
CA PHE A 111 -7.12 5.55 0.39
C PHE A 111 -6.48 4.17 0.30
N LEU A 112 -6.78 3.27 1.26
CA LEU A 112 -6.26 1.90 1.26
C LEU A 112 -6.69 1.10 0.02
N LEU A 113 -7.94 1.26 -0.41
CA LEU A 113 -8.43 0.68 -1.66
C LEU A 113 -7.70 1.26 -2.88
N SER A 114 -7.44 2.56 -2.89
CA SER A 114 -6.68 3.20 -3.98
C SER A 114 -5.24 2.66 -4.04
N VAL A 115 -4.57 2.51 -2.89
CA VAL A 115 -3.23 1.88 -2.80
C VAL A 115 -3.27 0.45 -3.32
N ARG A 116 -4.26 -0.34 -2.88
CA ARG A 116 -4.44 -1.74 -3.31
C ARG A 116 -4.58 -1.88 -4.83
N ASP A 117 -5.38 -1.00 -5.44
CA ASP A 117 -5.68 -1.04 -6.87
C ASP A 117 -4.47 -0.62 -7.72
N GLN A 118 -3.56 0.15 -7.15
CA GLN A 118 -2.31 0.58 -7.80
C GLN A 118 -1.18 -0.44 -7.68
N LEU A 119 -1.29 -1.43 -6.79
CA LEU A 119 -0.31 -2.51 -6.72
C LEU A 119 -0.44 -3.39 -7.95
N SER A 120 0.64 -3.38 -8.75
CA SER A 120 0.75 -4.11 -10.01
C SER A 120 0.34 -5.58 -9.86
N SER A 121 -0.47 -6.07 -10.79
CA SER A 121 -0.68 -7.51 -10.90
C SER A 121 0.67 -8.20 -11.15
N PRO A 122 0.92 -9.37 -10.54
CA PRO A 122 2.11 -10.17 -10.84
C PRO A 122 2.21 -10.37 -12.35
N LYS A 123 3.42 -10.37 -12.92
CA LYS A 123 3.63 -10.58 -14.36
C LYS A 123 3.48 -12.06 -14.70
N LEU A 124 2.34 -12.63 -14.35
CA LEU A 124 1.88 -13.91 -14.84
C LEU A 124 1.44 -13.67 -16.28
N LYS A 125 1.96 -14.47 -17.23
CA LYS A 125 1.59 -14.36 -18.64
C LYS A 125 0.06 -14.24 -18.78
N PRO A 126 -0.46 -13.34 -19.62
CA PRO A 126 -1.89 -13.22 -19.81
C PRO A 126 -2.41 -14.51 -20.43
N GLU A 127 -3.28 -15.23 -19.72
CA GLU A 127 -4.21 -16.13 -20.38
C GLU A 127 -5.07 -15.29 -21.34
N THR A 128 -5.02 -15.70 -22.60
CA THR A 128 -5.81 -15.19 -23.72
C THR A 128 -7.27 -14.95 -23.32
N PRO A 129 -7.87 -13.79 -23.61
CA PRO A 129 -9.27 -13.54 -23.29
C PRO A 129 -10.14 -14.39 -24.23
N ALA A 130 -10.73 -15.47 -23.70
CA ALA A 130 -11.84 -16.14 -24.36
C ALA A 130 -13.06 -15.21 -24.33
N VAL A 131 -13.24 -14.49 -25.44
CA VAL A 131 -14.48 -13.80 -25.78
C VAL A 131 -15.57 -14.86 -25.89
N THR A 132 -16.58 -14.83 -25.01
CA THR A 132 -17.87 -15.45 -25.30
C THR A 132 -18.94 -14.38 -25.23
N GLU A 133 -19.44 -14.08 -26.42
CA GLU A 133 -20.46 -13.10 -26.73
C GLU A 133 -21.81 -13.40 -26.08
N ARG A 134 -22.57 -12.31 -25.98
CA ARG A 134 -23.96 -12.23 -25.53
C ARG A 134 -24.91 -13.20 -26.25
N ASN A 135 -25.78 -13.79 -25.43
CA ASN A 135 -27.07 -14.43 -25.69
C ASN A 135 -27.94 -13.76 -26.78
N PRO A 136 -28.93 -14.48 -27.37
CA PRO A 136 -30.29 -14.39 -26.79
C PRO A 136 -31.18 -15.65 -26.87
N SER A 137 -31.95 -15.90 -25.78
CA SER A 137 -33.40 -16.29 -25.69
C SER A 137 -33.93 -17.48 -26.54
N VAL A 138 -34.73 -18.47 -26.08
CA VAL A 138 -36.06 -18.46 -25.42
C VAL A 138 -36.41 -19.90 -24.95
N SER A 139 -37.09 -20.00 -23.79
CA SER A 139 -38.04 -20.99 -23.21
C SER A 139 -38.15 -22.46 -23.72
N GLU A 140 -38.21 -23.41 -22.78
CA GLU A 140 -39.43 -24.18 -22.41
C GLU A 140 -39.20 -25.16 -21.22
N ASP A 141 -40.32 -25.56 -20.63
CA ASP A 141 -40.60 -26.13 -19.30
C ASP A 141 -40.20 -27.62 -19.10
N THR A 142 -40.18 -28.09 -17.83
CA THR A 142 -40.46 -29.49 -17.33
C THR A 142 -39.45 -30.11 -16.32
N GLN A 143 -39.87 -30.14 -15.04
CA GLN A 143 -39.83 -31.19 -13.98
C GLN A 143 -38.55 -31.97 -13.56
N MET A 144 -38.30 -31.88 -12.24
CA MET A 144 -37.97 -32.91 -11.21
C MET A 144 -36.83 -33.93 -11.46
N ALA A 145 -35.75 -33.86 -10.66
CA ALA A 145 -35.33 -34.90 -9.70
C ALA A 145 -33.88 -34.72 -9.21
N ASP A 146 -33.75 -34.76 -7.88
CA ASP A 146 -32.71 -35.42 -7.08
C ASP A 146 -31.24 -34.93 -7.01
N GLU A 147 -30.73 -35.12 -5.79
CA GLU A 147 -29.33 -35.26 -5.38
C GLU A 147 -28.36 -34.06 -5.29
N THR A 148 -28.10 -33.72 -4.02
CA THR A 148 -26.76 -33.56 -3.44
C THR A 148 -25.93 -32.33 -3.84
N GLN A 149 -26.01 -31.28 -3.02
CA GLN A 149 -24.98 -30.24 -2.96
C GLN A 149 -23.76 -30.76 -2.19
N PRO A 150 -22.55 -30.64 -2.75
CA PRO A 150 -21.38 -30.31 -1.96
C PRO A 150 -20.89 -28.91 -2.35
N LEU A 151 -20.94 -28.02 -1.36
CA LEU A 151 -19.97 -26.98 -1.02
C LEU A 151 -18.89 -26.74 -2.10
N ILE A 152 -19.02 -25.64 -2.84
CA ILE A 152 -17.92 -25.08 -3.64
C ILE A 152 -16.90 -24.55 -2.64
N ALA A 153 -15.90 -25.39 -2.33
CA ALA A 153 -14.66 -24.94 -1.75
C ALA A 153 -13.97 -24.05 -2.78
N THR A 154 -13.74 -22.79 -2.41
CA THR A 154 -12.92 -21.85 -3.18
C THR A 154 -11.48 -22.34 -3.14
N GLU A 155 -11.14 -23.32 -3.96
CA GLU A 155 -9.75 -23.68 -4.23
C GLU A 155 -9.10 -22.53 -4.99
N VAL A 156 -8.26 -21.79 -4.27
CA VAL A 156 -7.35 -20.80 -4.83
C VAL A 156 -6.39 -21.53 -5.76
N THR A 157 -6.69 -21.50 -7.06
CA THR A 157 -5.78 -22.02 -8.09
C THR A 157 -4.60 -21.05 -8.19
N VAL A 158 -3.46 -21.47 -7.63
CA VAL A 158 -2.18 -20.78 -7.79
C VAL A 158 -1.78 -20.84 -9.27
N PRO A 159 -1.57 -19.72 -9.96
CA PRO A 159 -1.13 -19.75 -11.35
C PRO A 159 0.34 -20.20 -11.39
N GLU A 160 0.63 -21.29 -12.09
CA GLU A 160 1.99 -21.76 -12.34
C GLU A 160 2.76 -20.73 -13.19
N SER A 161 3.85 -20.21 -12.63
CA SER A 161 4.85 -19.43 -13.35
C SER A 161 6.25 -19.97 -13.07
N ASP A 162 7.09 -20.00 -14.11
CA ASP A 162 8.45 -20.57 -14.08
C ASP A 162 9.46 -19.76 -13.23
N ASP A 163 9.07 -18.61 -12.67
CA ASP A 163 9.93 -17.76 -11.85
C ASP A 163 9.52 -17.81 -10.37
N PRO A 164 10.31 -18.47 -9.49
CA PRO A 164 10.02 -18.57 -8.05
C PRO A 164 9.80 -17.23 -7.35
N THR A 165 10.37 -16.14 -7.89
CA THR A 165 10.25 -14.80 -7.30
C THR A 165 8.88 -14.16 -7.57
N GLU A 166 8.30 -14.38 -8.75
CA GLU A 166 6.96 -13.88 -9.10
C GLU A 166 5.86 -14.68 -8.39
N VAL A 167 6.03 -15.99 -8.17
CA VAL A 167 5.12 -16.80 -7.34
C VAL A 167 5.10 -16.28 -5.91
N THR A 168 6.28 -16.06 -5.32
CA THR A 168 6.42 -15.52 -3.96
C THR A 168 5.81 -14.12 -3.86
N TYR A 169 6.03 -13.26 -4.85
CA TYR A 169 5.41 -11.95 -4.91
C TYR A 169 3.89 -12.03 -5.00
N ALA A 170 3.34 -12.91 -5.84
CA ALA A 170 1.89 -13.09 -5.99
C ALA A 170 1.23 -13.53 -4.69
N GLU A 171 1.84 -14.47 -3.96
CA GLU A 171 1.36 -14.89 -2.63
C GLU A 171 1.38 -13.74 -1.62
N ARG A 172 2.51 -13.02 -1.53
CA ARG A 172 2.64 -11.89 -0.61
C ARG A 172 1.68 -10.76 -0.96
N LEU A 173 1.51 -10.46 -2.24
CA LEU A 173 0.59 -9.46 -2.75
C LEU A 173 -0.85 -9.81 -2.40
N THR A 174 -1.26 -11.07 -2.58
CA THR A 174 -2.61 -11.53 -2.24
C THR A 174 -2.89 -11.32 -0.75
N LYS A 175 -1.94 -11.67 0.11
CA LYS A 175 -2.04 -11.42 1.57
C LYS A 175 -2.15 -9.92 1.87
N LEU A 176 -1.30 -9.09 1.27
CA LEU A 176 -1.31 -7.64 1.50
C LEU A 176 -2.61 -6.99 1.01
N LYS A 177 -3.14 -7.40 -0.16
CA LYS A 177 -4.44 -6.91 -0.66
C LYS A 177 -5.60 -7.31 0.25
N GLY A 178 -5.55 -8.51 0.85
CA GLY A 178 -6.53 -8.95 1.86
C GLY A 178 -6.48 -8.08 3.12
N ILE A 179 -5.27 -7.79 3.61
CA ILE A 179 -5.03 -6.88 4.74
C ILE A 179 -5.64 -5.50 4.42
N LEU A 180 -5.22 -4.86 3.32
CA LEU A 180 -5.72 -3.52 2.93
C LEU A 180 -7.22 -3.46 2.65
N SER A 181 -7.87 -4.59 2.34
CA SER A 181 -9.32 -4.66 2.12
C SER A 181 -10.11 -4.95 3.40
N SER A 182 -9.44 -5.08 4.56
CA SER A 182 -10.02 -5.45 5.86
C SER A 182 -10.73 -6.82 5.88
N GLU A 183 -10.42 -7.70 4.93
CA GLU A 183 -11.04 -9.04 4.82
C GLU A 183 -10.37 -10.10 5.71
N THR A 184 -9.21 -9.79 6.28
CA THR A 184 -8.54 -10.64 7.27
C THR A 184 -9.13 -10.37 8.65
N SER A 185 -10.22 -11.08 8.99
CA SER A 185 -10.68 -11.20 10.38
C SER A 185 -9.56 -11.84 11.20
N ILE A 186 -9.09 -11.13 12.23
CA ILE A 186 -8.19 -11.64 13.27
C ILE A 186 -8.91 -12.70 14.09
#